data_AF-A0A924UBB5-F1
#
_entry.id   AF-A0A924UBB5-F1
#
_cell.length_a   1.000
_cell.length_b   1.000
_cell.length_c   1.000
_cell.angle_alpha   90.00
_cell.angle_beta   90.00
_cell.angle_gamma   90.00
#
_symmetry.space_group_name_H-M   'P 1'
#
loop_
_entity.id
_entity.type
_entity.pdbx_description
1 polymer ?
#
loop_
_entity_poly.entity_id
_entity_poly.type
_entity_poly.pdbx_seq_one_letter_code
_entity_poly.pdbx_strand_id
1 'polypeptide(L)'
;MPAPKPAVPKPVVLCILDGWGIGTNPSVSAPALADVPYFDHLWASCPHATLTTFGPDVGLPTGQMGNSEVGHTNIGAGRVVAMDLGAIDLAIEDGSFDRNEALVDFVARVKAKGGVAHLMGVVSDGGVHGHLNHLLAACRVITAAGVAVVVHA
;
A
#
# COMPACT_ATOMS: atom_id res chain seq x y z
N MET A 1 36.77 15.68 -42.68
CA MET A 1 35.29 15.63 -42.55
C MET A 1 34.92 15.88 -41.10
N PRO A 2 33.89 16.69 -40.79
CA PRO A 2 33.43 16.83 -39.42
C PRO A 2 32.89 15.49 -38.91
N ALA A 3 33.19 15.16 -37.66
CA ALA A 3 32.71 13.94 -37.01
C ALA A 3 31.17 13.93 -36.93
N PRO A 4 30.51 12.76 -37.08
CA PRO A 4 29.06 12.67 -36.98
C PRO A 4 28.61 13.13 -35.59
N LYS A 5 27.61 14.03 -35.58
CA LYS A 5 27.01 14.53 -34.34
C LYS A 5 26.36 13.34 -33.61
N PRO A 6 26.60 13.14 -32.30
CA PRO A 6 25.98 12.04 -31.57
C PRO A 6 24.45 12.16 -31.66
N ALA A 7 23.78 11.03 -31.88
CA ALA A 7 22.34 10.99 -31.96
C ALA A 7 21.73 11.49 -30.65
N VAL A 8 20.80 12.45 -30.74
CA VAL A 8 20.07 12.93 -29.58
C VAL A 8 19.14 11.79 -29.10
N PRO A 9 19.21 11.38 -27.82
CA PRO A 9 18.30 10.38 -27.28
C PRO A 9 16.85 10.82 -27.48
N LYS A 10 15.96 9.89 -27.81
CA LYS A 10 14.50 10.13 -27.83
C LYS A 10 13.97 9.82 -26.44
N PRO A 11 13.64 10.82 -25.60
CA PRO A 11 13.21 10.57 -24.23
C PRO A 11 11.82 9.92 -24.20
N VAL A 12 11.61 9.05 -23.24
CA VAL A 12 10.28 8.57 -22.83
C VAL A 12 9.95 9.28 -21.52
N VAL A 13 8.78 9.91 -21.45
CA VAL A 13 8.32 10.65 -20.27
C VAL A 13 7.09 9.97 -19.71
N LEU A 14 7.16 9.57 -18.45
CA LEU A 14 5.99 9.20 -17.65
C LEU A 14 5.55 10.44 -16.85
N CYS A 15 4.38 10.99 -17.18
CA CYS A 15 3.77 12.11 -16.47
C CYS A 15 2.63 11.59 -15.60
N ILE A 16 2.72 11.77 -14.27
CA ILE A 16 1.72 11.34 -13.30
C ILE A 16 0.93 12.57 -12.85
N LEU A 17 -0.36 12.62 -13.21
CA LEU A 17 -1.30 13.62 -12.72
C LEU A 17 -1.89 13.11 -11.40
N ASP A 18 -1.26 13.47 -10.27
CA ASP A 18 -1.69 12.95 -8.95
C ASP A 18 -3.12 13.41 -8.62
N GLY A 19 -3.95 12.47 -8.15
CA GLY A 19 -5.38 12.69 -7.91
C GLY A 19 -6.26 12.87 -9.15
N TRP A 20 -5.76 12.58 -10.36
CA TRP A 20 -6.54 12.68 -11.60
C TRP A 20 -7.24 11.35 -11.94
N GLY A 21 -8.55 11.27 -11.71
CA GLY A 21 -9.36 10.07 -11.96
C GLY A 21 -10.62 10.35 -12.78
N ILE A 22 -11.16 9.28 -13.39
CA ILE A 22 -12.44 9.33 -14.10
C ILE A 22 -13.56 9.05 -13.09
N GLY A 23 -14.25 10.12 -12.67
CA GLY A 23 -15.36 10.01 -11.74
C GLY A 23 -16.65 9.49 -12.40
N THR A 24 -17.56 8.93 -11.59
CA THR A 24 -18.85 8.41 -12.07
C THR A 24 -19.88 9.51 -12.35
N ASN A 25 -19.72 10.69 -11.73
CA ASN A 25 -20.59 11.85 -11.93
C ASN A 25 -19.78 13.06 -12.43
N PRO A 26 -19.81 13.35 -13.74
CA PRO A 26 -19.11 14.50 -14.32
C PRO A 26 -19.53 15.85 -13.73
N SER A 27 -20.78 15.99 -13.25
CA SER A 27 -21.28 17.27 -12.72
C SER A 27 -20.61 17.74 -11.42
N VAL A 28 -19.87 16.85 -10.75
CA VAL A 28 -19.11 17.14 -9.53
C VAL A 28 -17.62 16.84 -9.67
N SER A 29 -17.17 16.42 -10.85
CA SER A 29 -15.77 16.06 -11.11
C SER A 29 -15.00 17.29 -11.58
N ALA A 30 -14.06 17.76 -10.77
CA ALA A 30 -13.20 18.88 -11.14
C ALA A 30 -12.42 18.62 -12.46
N PRO A 31 -11.80 17.43 -12.69
CA PRO A 31 -11.22 17.10 -13.99
C PRO A 31 -12.19 17.21 -15.17
N ALA A 32 -13.44 16.76 -15.02
CA ALA A 32 -14.43 16.79 -16.10
C ALA A 32 -15.00 18.18 -16.39
N LEU A 33 -14.95 19.09 -15.40
CA LEU A 33 -15.45 20.47 -15.52
C LEU A 33 -14.35 21.47 -15.91
N ALA A 34 -13.08 21.07 -15.84
CA ALA A 34 -11.95 21.94 -16.14
C ALA A 34 -11.76 22.12 -17.66
N ASP A 35 -11.28 23.31 -18.05
CA ASP A 35 -10.80 23.55 -19.42
C ASP A 35 -9.38 23.00 -19.56
N VAL A 36 -9.25 21.79 -20.15
CA VAL A 36 -7.98 21.06 -20.29
C VAL A 36 -7.68 20.68 -21.74
N PRO A 37 -7.55 21.67 -22.65
CA PRO A 37 -7.56 21.45 -24.09
C PRO A 37 -6.43 20.54 -24.59
N TYR A 38 -5.27 20.56 -23.91
CA TYR A 38 -4.15 19.68 -24.25
C TYR A 38 -4.38 18.24 -23.80
N PHE A 39 -4.97 18.02 -22.62
CA PHE A 39 -5.33 16.68 -22.17
C PHE A 39 -6.40 16.10 -23.09
N ASP A 40 -7.44 16.88 -23.40
CA ASP A 40 -8.54 16.46 -24.28
C ASP A 40 -8.05 16.11 -25.69
N HIS A 41 -7.13 16.91 -26.24
CA HIS A 41 -6.51 16.61 -27.52
C HIS A 41 -5.75 15.28 -27.49
N LEU A 42 -4.94 15.03 -26.45
CA LEU A 42 -4.21 13.77 -26.30
C LEU A 42 -5.17 12.58 -26.15
N TRP A 43 -6.20 12.74 -25.31
CA TRP A 43 -7.21 11.71 -25.08
C TRP A 43 -7.98 11.34 -26.36
N ALA A 44 -8.34 12.33 -27.18
CA ALA A 44 -9.09 12.10 -28.41
C ALA A 44 -8.25 11.57 -29.58
N SER A 45 -6.96 11.92 -29.65
CA SER A 45 -6.13 11.67 -30.84
C SER A 45 -5.06 10.58 -30.68
N CYS A 46 -4.72 10.20 -29.45
CA CYS A 46 -3.70 9.19 -29.17
C CYS A 46 -4.29 7.90 -28.59
N PRO A 47 -3.62 6.74 -28.79
CA PRO A 47 -3.99 5.51 -28.08
C PRO A 47 -3.95 5.73 -26.56
N HIS A 48 -5.01 5.34 -25.88
CA HIS A 48 -5.16 5.50 -24.44
C HIS A 48 -5.90 4.29 -23.85
N ALA A 49 -5.74 4.12 -22.54
CA ALA A 49 -6.40 3.09 -21.74
C ALA A 49 -6.70 3.64 -20.35
N THR A 50 -7.52 2.91 -19.59
CA THR A 50 -7.78 3.17 -18.18
C THR A 50 -7.20 2.04 -17.34
N LEU A 51 -6.81 2.35 -16.10
CA LEU A 51 -6.25 1.39 -15.14
C LEU A 51 -7.06 1.44 -13.85
N THR A 52 -7.24 0.28 -13.22
CA THR A 52 -7.72 0.22 -11.84
C THR A 52 -6.60 0.64 -10.90
N THR A 53 -6.87 1.58 -10.00
CA THR A 53 -5.87 2.17 -9.09
C THR A 53 -6.22 1.99 -7.61
N PHE A 54 -7.14 1.07 -7.29
CA PHE A 54 -7.68 0.85 -5.95
C PHE A 54 -7.93 -0.63 -5.71
N GLY A 55 -8.15 -1.01 -4.45
CA GLY A 55 -8.47 -2.38 -4.08
C GLY A 55 -7.37 -3.42 -4.41
N PRO A 56 -7.76 -4.70 -4.59
CA PRO A 56 -6.80 -5.80 -4.74
C PRO A 56 -5.86 -5.67 -5.94
N ASP A 57 -6.30 -4.99 -6.99
CA ASP A 57 -5.51 -4.76 -8.22
C ASP A 57 -4.25 -3.91 -7.98
N VAL A 58 -4.17 -3.22 -6.84
CA VAL A 58 -2.99 -2.45 -6.41
C VAL A 58 -2.45 -2.90 -5.04
N GLY A 59 -2.87 -4.08 -4.56
CA GLY A 59 -2.41 -4.65 -3.30
C GLY A 59 -3.09 -4.08 -2.05
N LEU A 60 -4.30 -3.51 -2.22
CA LEU A 60 -5.15 -3.03 -1.13
C LEU A 60 -6.34 -3.98 -0.87
N PRO A 61 -6.93 -3.97 0.33
CA PRO A 61 -8.21 -4.60 0.63
C PRO A 61 -9.34 -4.19 -0.33
N THR A 62 -10.33 -5.08 -0.49
CA THR A 62 -11.52 -4.81 -1.32
C THR A 62 -12.27 -3.56 -0.86
N GLY A 63 -12.55 -2.64 -1.80
CA GLY A 63 -13.27 -1.39 -1.53
C GLY A 63 -12.39 -0.26 -0.99
N GLN A 64 -11.10 -0.52 -0.70
CA GLN A 64 -10.19 0.52 -0.25
C GLN A 64 -9.71 1.37 -1.43
N MET A 65 -9.83 2.69 -1.29
CA MET A 65 -9.34 3.64 -2.28
C MET A 65 -7.81 3.60 -2.41
N GLY A 66 -7.32 3.86 -3.62
CA GLY A 66 -5.89 4.10 -3.85
C GLY A 66 -5.38 5.38 -3.19
N ASN A 67 -4.07 5.51 -3.13
CA ASN A 67 -3.38 6.72 -2.70
C ASN A 67 -2.04 6.88 -3.44
N SER A 68 -1.37 8.02 -3.25
CA SER A 68 -0.13 8.34 -3.95
C SER A 68 0.98 7.31 -3.68
N GLU A 69 1.16 6.85 -2.44
CA GLU A 69 2.21 5.88 -2.09
C GLU A 69 2.00 4.54 -2.79
N VAL A 70 0.78 4.01 -2.71
CA VAL A 70 0.38 2.75 -3.37
C VAL A 70 0.55 2.87 -4.88
N GLY A 71 0.06 3.97 -5.48
CA GLY A 71 0.11 4.20 -6.91
C GLY A 71 1.54 4.28 -7.45
N HIS A 72 2.39 5.12 -6.83
CA HIS A 72 3.78 5.28 -7.26
C HIS A 72 4.58 4.00 -7.07
N THR A 73 4.33 3.26 -5.99
CA THR A 73 5.01 1.99 -5.71
C THR A 73 4.67 0.94 -6.76
N ASN A 74 3.38 0.77 -7.10
CA ASN A 74 2.96 -0.19 -8.13
C ASN A 74 3.49 0.19 -9.53
N ILE A 75 3.42 1.48 -9.90
CA ILE A 75 3.94 1.99 -11.18
C ILE A 75 5.45 1.74 -11.29
N GLY A 76 6.22 2.07 -10.25
CA GLY A 76 7.66 1.88 -10.22
C GLY A 76 8.07 0.40 -10.18
N ALA A 77 7.27 -0.45 -9.54
CA ALA A 77 7.56 -1.87 -9.41
C ALA A 77 7.18 -2.69 -10.65
N GLY A 78 6.22 -2.23 -11.46
CA GLY A 78 5.71 -2.97 -12.61
C GLY A 78 4.96 -4.25 -12.23
N ARG A 79 4.43 -4.33 -10.99
CA ARG A 79 3.67 -5.45 -10.44
C ARG A 79 2.79 -4.98 -9.29
N VAL A 80 1.80 -5.79 -8.92
CA VAL A 80 1.01 -5.59 -7.70
C VAL A 80 1.94 -5.68 -6.48
N VAL A 81 2.02 -4.60 -5.69
CA VAL A 81 2.79 -4.57 -4.45
C VAL A 81 1.84 -4.68 -3.27
N ALA A 82 1.95 -5.78 -2.53
CA ALA A 82 1.25 -5.93 -1.26
C ALA A 82 1.76 -4.88 -0.28
N MET A 83 0.88 -3.96 0.11
CA MET A 83 1.20 -2.96 1.13
C MET A 83 1.34 -3.63 2.49
N ASP A 84 2.12 -3.05 3.41
CA ASP A 84 2.41 -3.66 4.71
C ASP A 84 1.14 -4.10 5.46
N LEU A 85 0.06 -3.31 5.41
CA LEU A 85 -1.22 -3.70 5.98
C LEU A 85 -1.73 -5.04 5.41
N GLY A 86 -1.81 -5.12 4.07
CA GLY A 86 -2.27 -6.33 3.37
C GLY A 86 -1.29 -7.50 3.49
N ALA A 87 0.01 -7.23 3.57
CA ALA A 87 1.02 -8.25 3.80
C ALA A 87 0.90 -8.86 5.21
N ILE A 88 0.64 -8.04 6.23
CA ILE A 88 0.39 -8.52 7.59
C ILE A 88 -0.97 -9.24 7.68
N ASP A 89 -2.02 -8.73 7.02
CA ASP A 89 -3.32 -9.42 6.93
C ASP A 89 -3.17 -10.81 6.32
N LEU A 90 -2.49 -10.92 5.18
CA LEU A 90 -2.22 -12.20 4.51
C LEU A 90 -1.41 -13.14 5.41
N ALA A 91 -0.40 -12.62 6.11
CA ALA A 91 0.40 -13.41 7.04
C ALA A 91 -0.44 -13.94 8.22
N ILE A 92 -1.42 -13.18 8.68
CA ILE A 92 -2.35 -13.61 9.73
C ILE A 92 -3.31 -14.68 9.16
N GLU A 93 -3.81 -14.49 7.95
CA GLU A 93 -4.74 -15.41 7.27
C GLU A 93 -4.09 -16.77 6.95
N ASP A 94 -2.87 -16.78 6.42
CA ASP A 94 -2.13 -17.99 6.07
C ASP A 94 -1.36 -18.62 7.26
N GLY A 95 -1.45 -17.98 8.43
CA GLY A 95 -0.81 -18.40 9.67
C GLY A 95 0.72 -18.26 9.70
N SER A 96 1.33 -17.60 8.72
CA SER A 96 2.77 -17.31 8.73
C SER A 96 3.17 -16.24 9.76
N PHE A 97 2.23 -15.38 10.16
CA PHE A 97 2.43 -14.38 11.22
C PHE A 97 2.87 -15.03 12.54
N ASP A 98 2.24 -16.15 12.92
CA ASP A 98 2.55 -16.89 14.15
C ASP A 98 3.97 -17.50 14.14
N ARG A 99 4.56 -17.65 12.95
CA ARG A 99 5.92 -18.19 12.74
C ARG A 99 6.93 -17.09 12.40
N ASN A 100 6.54 -15.82 12.43
CA ASN A 100 7.44 -14.72 12.14
C ASN A 100 8.64 -14.75 13.11
N GLU A 101 9.85 -14.90 12.57
CA GLU A 101 11.06 -15.11 13.36
C GLU A 101 11.27 -14.01 14.42
N ALA A 102 11.01 -12.74 14.07
CA ALA A 102 11.16 -11.63 15.01
C ALA A 102 10.15 -11.69 16.17
N LEU A 103 8.90 -12.08 15.89
CA LEU A 103 7.86 -12.27 16.90
C LEU A 103 8.17 -13.46 17.82
N VAL A 104 8.57 -14.59 17.24
CA VAL A 104 8.95 -15.80 17.99
C VAL A 104 10.15 -15.53 18.90
N ASP A 105 11.18 -14.87 18.36
CA ASP A 105 12.37 -14.47 19.13
C ASP A 105 12.03 -13.50 20.26
N PHE A 106 11.15 -12.54 20.00
CA PHE A 106 10.66 -11.62 21.03
C PHE A 106 9.97 -12.37 22.17
N VAL A 107 9.03 -13.26 21.84
CA VAL A 107 8.30 -14.09 22.82
C VAL A 107 9.27 -14.93 23.64
N ALA A 108 10.23 -15.59 22.98
CA ALA A 108 11.24 -16.42 23.65
C ALA A 108 12.07 -15.61 24.64
N ARG A 109 12.52 -14.41 24.27
CA ARG A 109 13.30 -13.51 25.14
C ARG A 109 12.51 -13.05 26.36
N VAL A 110 11.24 -12.68 26.20
CA VAL A 110 10.39 -12.25 27.31
C VAL A 110 10.13 -13.43 28.26
N LYS A 111 9.79 -14.60 27.70
CA LYS A 111 9.54 -15.82 28.47
C LYS A 111 10.76 -16.26 29.28
N ALA A 112 11.95 -16.25 28.67
CA ALA A 112 13.19 -16.64 29.35
C ALA A 112 13.52 -15.75 30.56
N LYS A 113 13.02 -14.51 30.57
CA LYS A 113 13.20 -13.55 31.67
C LYS A 113 12.04 -13.56 32.67
N GLY A 114 11.00 -14.39 32.47
CA GLY A 114 9.77 -14.33 33.26
C GLY A 114 9.06 -12.99 33.17
N GLY A 115 9.24 -12.26 32.05
CA GLY A 115 8.74 -10.91 31.88
C GLY A 115 7.31 -10.83 31.36
N VAL A 116 6.88 -9.60 31.11
CA VAL A 116 5.59 -9.25 30.51
C VAL A 116 5.86 -8.58 29.15
N ALA A 117 5.07 -8.92 28.13
CA ALA A 117 5.14 -8.27 26.83
C ALA A 117 4.30 -6.99 26.82
N HIS A 118 4.91 -5.87 26.43
CA HIS A 118 4.21 -4.60 26.27
C HIS A 118 4.00 -4.34 24.78
N LEU A 119 2.75 -4.21 24.36
CA LEU A 119 2.38 -3.87 22.99
C LEU A 119 1.80 -2.47 22.94
N MET A 120 2.20 -1.67 21.96
CA MET A 120 1.70 -0.31 21.74
C MET A 120 1.44 -0.07 20.27
N GLY A 121 0.45 0.76 19.94
CA GLY A 121 0.15 1.14 18.57
C GLY A 121 -1.17 1.91 18.47
N VAL A 122 -1.49 2.39 17.26
CA VAL A 122 -2.80 3.03 17.01
C VAL A 122 -3.88 1.95 16.98
N VAL A 123 -4.72 1.91 18.01
CA VAL A 123 -5.78 0.90 18.17
C VAL A 123 -7.07 1.39 17.52
N SER A 124 -7.17 1.18 16.21
CA SER A 124 -8.38 1.48 15.42
C SER A 124 -8.52 0.52 14.24
N ASP A 125 -9.66 0.59 13.55
CA ASP A 125 -9.94 -0.09 12.27
C ASP A 125 -9.56 0.78 11.05
N GLY A 126 -8.86 1.91 11.26
CA GLY A 126 -8.52 2.84 10.17
C GLY A 126 -7.42 2.35 9.22
N GLY A 127 -6.53 1.45 9.66
CA GLY A 127 -5.54 0.80 8.79
C GLY A 127 -4.38 1.67 8.27
N VAL A 128 -4.30 2.95 8.68
CA VAL A 128 -3.24 3.87 8.21
C VAL A 128 -1.93 3.69 8.98
N HIS A 129 -1.98 3.65 10.32
CA HIS A 129 -0.81 3.56 11.20
C HIS A 129 -0.84 2.34 12.13
N GLY A 130 -1.86 1.50 12.00
CA GLY A 130 -2.11 0.35 12.84
C GLY A 130 -3.50 -0.21 12.55
N HIS A 131 -3.71 -1.46 12.94
CA HIS A 131 -4.98 -2.13 12.79
C HIS A 131 -5.28 -2.99 14.01
N LEU A 132 -6.50 -2.88 14.55
CA LEU A 132 -6.94 -3.63 15.73
C LEU A 132 -6.70 -5.14 15.56
N ASN A 133 -6.98 -5.69 14.39
CA ASN A 133 -6.79 -7.14 14.13
C ASN A 133 -5.32 -7.57 14.23
N HIS A 134 -4.37 -6.72 13.85
CA HIS A 134 -2.94 -7.04 13.93
C HIS A 134 -2.47 -7.07 15.38
N LEU A 135 -2.93 -6.10 16.18
CA LEU A 135 -2.67 -6.09 17.62
C LEU A 135 -3.26 -7.33 18.31
N LEU A 136 -4.50 -7.68 17.97
CA LEU A 136 -5.16 -8.88 18.51
C LEU A 136 -4.43 -10.17 18.10
N ALA A 137 -3.95 -10.27 16.85
CA ALA A 137 -3.15 -11.40 16.40
C ALA A 137 -1.84 -11.53 17.18
N ALA A 138 -1.12 -10.42 17.39
CA ALA A 138 0.10 -10.39 18.22
C ALA A 138 -0.19 -10.83 19.66
N CYS A 139 -1.24 -10.28 20.29
CA CYS A 139 -1.68 -10.70 21.63
C CYS A 139 -1.94 -12.20 21.69
N ARG A 140 -2.63 -12.76 20.69
CA ARG A 140 -2.97 -14.18 20.63
C ARG A 140 -1.72 -15.07 20.57
N VAL A 141 -0.76 -14.73 19.71
CA VAL A 141 0.52 -15.47 19.59
C VAL A 141 1.30 -15.44 20.91
N ILE A 142 1.43 -14.26 21.53
CA ILE A 142 2.23 -14.08 22.74
C ILE A 142 1.58 -14.81 23.93
N THR A 143 0.27 -14.68 24.10
CA THR A 143 -0.47 -15.33 25.19
C THR A 143 -0.53 -16.85 25.02
N ALA A 144 -0.65 -17.37 23.79
CA ALA A 144 -0.58 -18.81 23.51
C ALA A 144 0.78 -19.43 23.93
N ALA A 145 1.86 -18.64 23.92
CA ALA A 145 3.16 -19.06 24.41
C ALA A 145 3.32 -18.98 25.94
N GLY A 146 2.29 -18.54 26.67
CA GLY A 146 2.27 -18.40 28.12
C GLY A 146 2.92 -17.10 28.64
N VAL A 147 3.04 -16.08 27.80
CA VAL A 147 3.57 -14.76 28.19
C VAL A 147 2.42 -13.80 28.43
N ALA A 148 2.44 -13.11 29.59
CA ALA A 148 1.45 -12.08 29.89
C ALA A 148 1.63 -10.86 28.97
N VAL A 149 0.53 -10.22 28.58
CA VAL A 149 0.52 -9.06 27.68
C VAL A 149 -0.12 -7.86 28.37
N VAL A 150 0.50 -6.69 28.22
CA VAL A 150 -0.07 -5.38 28.55
C VAL A 150 -0.16 -4.56 27.27
N VAL A 151 -1.36 -4.03 26.98
CA VAL A 151 -1.63 -3.20 25.81
C VAL A 151 -1.64 -1.73 26.22
N HIS A 152 -0.93 -0.90 25.46
CA HIS A 152 -0.94 0.56 25.54
C HIS A 152 -1.65 1.08 24.29
N ALA A 153 -2.92 1.47 24.47
CA ALA A 153 -3.82 1.90 23.40
C ALA A 153 -3.91 3.43 23.33
#